data_AF-A0A815I0T7-F1
#
_entry.id   AF-A0A815I0T7-F1
#
_cell.length_a   1.000
_cell.length_b   1.000
_cell.length_c   1.000
_cell.angle_alpha   90.00
_cell.angle_beta   90.00
_cell.angle_gamma   90.00
#
_symmetry.space_group_name_H-M   'P 1'
#
loop_
_entity.id
_entity.type
_entity.pdbx_description
1 polymer ?
#
loop_
_entity_poly.entity_id
_entity_poly.type
_entity_poly.pdbx_seq_one_letter_code
_entity_poly.pdbx_strand_id
1 'polypeptide(L)'
;MTLLYLFNEATVLIQADQTVTISMVGPILLNLLSDLELERKKSERVYLMCDALISSLKTRFGGFYKHFSIETDNCKVKINTNANTSCLYGDPIFLMSAVVDGRFKFQWINDCTLLSDLTKTNIISTIKQCLIEASIKLNSQNKFDNADVEIITEEARSDDSNSPSSDKEKKKVYFQL
;
A
#
# COMPACT_ATOMS: atom_id res chain seq x y z
N MET A 1 -22.16 3.82 19.45
CA MET A 1 -21.65 3.57 18.08
C MET A 1 -22.04 2.15 17.70
N THR A 2 -22.93 1.99 16.73
CA THR A 2 -23.46 0.68 16.28
C THR A 2 -22.56 0.10 15.19
N LEU A 3 -22.36 -1.22 15.16
CA LEU A 3 -21.54 -1.91 14.17
C LEU A 3 -21.88 -1.54 12.71
N LEU A 4 -23.16 -1.33 12.41
CA LEU A 4 -23.63 -0.93 11.09
C LEU A 4 -23.14 0.47 10.67
N TYR A 5 -22.79 1.33 11.64
CA TYR A 5 -22.17 2.62 11.36
C TYR A 5 -20.78 2.45 10.75
N LEU A 6 -19.97 1.49 11.22
CA LEU A 6 -18.64 1.20 10.65
C LEU A 6 -18.76 0.68 9.21
N PHE A 7 -19.76 -0.14 8.93
CA PHE A 7 -20.04 -0.59 7.57
C PHE A 7 -20.57 0.53 6.68
N ASN A 8 -21.42 1.42 7.22
CA ASN A 8 -21.89 2.59 6.50
C ASN A 8 -20.74 3.57 6.21
N GLU A 9 -19.87 3.83 7.17
CA GLU A 9 -18.68 4.66 7.00
C GLU A 9 -17.72 4.05 5.98
N ALA A 10 -17.44 2.75 6.07
CA ALA A 10 -16.67 2.04 5.05
C ALA A 10 -17.34 2.12 3.67
N THR A 11 -18.66 1.97 3.59
CA THR A 11 -19.42 2.04 2.32
C THR A 11 -19.42 3.45 1.75
N VAL A 12 -19.59 4.48 2.58
CA VAL A 12 -19.54 5.89 2.18
C VAL A 12 -18.14 6.28 1.71
N LEU A 13 -17.09 5.83 2.42
CA LEU A 13 -15.71 5.99 1.97
C LEU A 13 -15.45 5.25 0.66
N ILE A 14 -16.13 4.13 0.41
CA ILE A 14 -16.00 3.34 -0.82
C ILE A 14 -16.84 3.86 -1.99
N GLN A 15 -17.99 4.50 -1.73
CA GLN A 15 -18.97 4.93 -2.74
C GLN A 15 -19.00 6.44 -3.01
N ALA A 16 -18.43 7.28 -2.15
CA ALA A 16 -18.31 8.71 -2.42
C ALA A 16 -17.28 8.95 -3.52
N ASP A 17 -17.51 9.97 -4.36
CA ASP A 17 -16.64 10.51 -5.43
C ASP A 17 -15.20 10.90 -5.00
N GLN A 18 -14.79 10.57 -3.77
CA GLN A 18 -13.41 10.61 -3.31
C GLN A 18 -12.83 9.19 -3.42
N THR A 19 -11.99 8.99 -4.43
CA THR A 19 -11.31 7.73 -4.73
C THR A 19 -10.83 7.05 -3.44
N VAL A 20 -11.29 5.83 -3.14
CA VAL A 20 -10.61 4.97 -2.17
C VAL A 20 -9.20 4.79 -2.69
N THR A 21 -8.27 5.53 -2.11
CA THR A 21 -6.88 5.38 -2.46
C THR A 21 -6.48 3.99 -1.98
N ILE A 22 -5.71 3.28 -2.80
CA ILE A 22 -5.21 1.94 -2.48
C ILE A 22 -4.51 1.89 -1.09
N SER A 23 -4.02 3.05 -0.63
CA SER A 23 -3.47 3.29 0.72
C SER A 23 -4.44 3.14 1.89
N MET A 24 -5.76 3.27 1.67
CA MET A 24 -6.76 3.10 2.73
C MET A 24 -7.16 1.63 2.95
N VAL A 25 -6.96 0.78 1.94
CA VAL A 25 -7.45 -0.60 1.95
C VAL A 25 -6.87 -1.37 3.14
N GLY A 26 -5.55 -1.34 3.32
CA GLY A 26 -4.89 -2.05 4.41
C GLY A 26 -5.35 -1.62 5.80
N PRO A 27 -5.28 -0.31 6.14
CA PRO A 27 -5.76 0.22 7.41
C PRO A 27 -7.22 -0.13 7.71
N ILE A 28 -8.13 0.03 6.73
CA ILE A 28 -9.56 -0.23 6.92
C ILE A 28 -9.81 -1.71 7.21
N LEU A 29 -9.21 -2.61 6.41
CA LEU A 29 -9.41 -4.04 6.57
C LEU A 29 -8.94 -4.54 7.94
N LEU A 30 -7.75 -4.09 8.37
CA LEU A 30 -7.16 -4.50 9.63
C LEU A 30 -7.97 -3.98 10.83
N ASN A 31 -8.43 -2.73 10.77
CA ASN A 31 -9.29 -2.15 11.81
C ASN A 31 -10.64 -2.85 11.88
N LEU A 32 -11.30 -3.08 10.74
CA LEU A 32 -12.59 -3.75 10.68
C LEU A 32 -12.52 -5.16 11.27
N LEU A 33 -11.46 -5.92 10.95
CA LEU A 33 -11.24 -7.24 11.55
C LEU A 33 -11.05 -7.15 13.06
N SER A 34 -10.23 -6.20 13.53
CA SER A 34 -9.98 -6.00 14.97
C SER A 34 -11.27 -5.63 15.73
N ASP A 35 -12.08 -4.72 15.18
CA ASP A 35 -13.34 -4.29 15.78
C ASP A 35 -14.36 -5.43 15.83
N LEU A 36 -14.47 -6.23 14.77
CA LEU A 36 -15.35 -7.39 14.74
C LEU A 36 -14.92 -8.45 15.76
N GLU A 37 -13.61 -8.70 15.89
CA GLU A 37 -13.05 -9.63 16.87
C GLU A 37 -13.31 -9.19 18.31
N LEU A 38 -13.22 -7.88 18.58
CA LEU A 38 -13.52 -7.30 19.88
C LEU A 38 -15.02 -7.41 20.20
N GLU A 39 -15.89 -7.04 19.25
CA GLU A 39 -17.34 -7.08 19.46
C GLU A 39 -17.85 -8.53 19.61
N ARG A 40 -17.28 -9.48 18.85
CA ARG A 40 -17.55 -10.92 18.99
C ARG A 40 -17.28 -11.42 20.41
N LYS A 41 -16.22 -10.95 21.05
CA LYS A 41 -15.86 -11.31 22.44
C LYS A 41 -16.75 -10.63 23.48
N LYS A 42 -17.26 -9.44 23.16
CA LYS A 42 -18.00 -8.59 24.10
C LYS A 42 -19.49 -8.96 24.21
N SER A 43 -20.11 -9.43 23.14
CA SER A 43 -21.57 -9.58 23.09
C SER A 43 -22.00 -10.89 22.44
N GLU A 44 -22.56 -11.79 23.25
CA GLU A 44 -23.12 -13.07 22.79
C GLU A 44 -24.26 -12.90 21.77
N ARG A 45 -25.00 -11.78 21.85
CA ARG A 45 -26.17 -11.51 20.99
C ARG A 45 -25.79 -11.30 19.53
N VAL A 46 -24.61 -10.73 19.27
CA VAL A 46 -24.12 -10.46 17.91
C VAL A 46 -23.02 -11.42 17.49
N TYR A 47 -22.67 -12.39 18.34
CA TYR A 47 -21.60 -13.36 18.11
C TYR A 47 -21.68 -14.00 16.72
N LEU A 48 -22.84 -14.58 16.37
CA LEU A 48 -23.04 -15.26 15.08
C LEU A 48 -22.92 -14.30 13.90
N MET A 49 -23.35 -13.05 14.06
CA MET A 49 -23.24 -12.03 13.02
C MET A 49 -21.78 -11.60 12.84
N CYS A 50 -21.06 -11.33 13.93
CA CYS A 50 -19.64 -11.02 13.89
C CYS A 50 -18.84 -12.17 13.28
N ASP A 51 -19.15 -13.41 13.65
CA ASP A 51 -18.47 -14.59 13.11
C ASP A 51 -18.68 -14.74 11.60
N ALA A 52 -19.93 -14.57 11.12
CA ALA A 52 -20.23 -14.56 9.70
C ALA A 52 -19.52 -13.41 8.94
N LEU A 53 -19.45 -12.22 9.53
CA LEU A 53 -18.77 -11.07 8.95
C LEU A 53 -17.24 -11.27 8.90
N ILE A 54 -16.64 -11.79 9.97
CA ILE A 54 -15.22 -12.14 10.03
C ILE A 54 -14.90 -13.19 8.97
N SER A 55 -15.69 -14.26 8.86
CA SER A 55 -15.49 -15.31 7.86
C SER A 55 -15.62 -14.75 6.44
N SER A 56 -16.61 -13.89 6.19
CA SER A 56 -16.76 -13.19 4.90
C SER A 56 -15.55 -12.32 4.56
N LEU A 57 -15.04 -11.57 5.55
CA LEU A 57 -13.89 -10.69 5.41
C LEU A 57 -12.61 -11.48 5.12
N LYS A 58 -12.36 -12.55 5.88
CA LYS A 58 -11.22 -13.46 5.70
C LYS A 58 -11.27 -14.19 4.37
N THR A 59 -12.46 -14.58 3.92
CA THR A 59 -12.67 -15.21 2.61
C THR A 59 -12.34 -14.26 1.47
N ARG A 60 -12.87 -13.03 1.51
CA ARG A 60 -12.71 -12.06 0.41
C ARG A 60 -11.32 -11.44 0.34
N PHE A 61 -10.72 -11.16 1.49
CA PHE A 61 -9.43 -10.48 1.61
C PHE A 61 -8.34 -11.40 2.16
N GLY A 62 -8.48 -12.71 1.97
CA GLY A 62 -7.53 -13.69 2.51
C GLY A 62 -6.11 -13.51 1.97
N GLY A 63 -5.96 -13.05 0.72
CA GLY A 63 -4.66 -12.67 0.17
C GLY A 63 -3.97 -11.58 1.00
N PHE A 64 -4.71 -10.56 1.43
CA PHE A 64 -4.19 -9.49 2.27
C PHE A 64 -3.81 -10.00 3.67
N TYR A 65 -4.68 -10.78 4.32
CA TYR A 65 -4.46 -11.29 5.68
C TYR A 65 -3.30 -12.27 5.79
N LYS A 66 -2.93 -12.97 4.70
CA LYS A 66 -1.74 -13.84 4.67
C LYS A 66 -0.45 -13.09 5.01
N HIS A 67 -0.34 -11.81 4.65
CA HIS A 67 0.82 -10.97 5.02
C HIS A 67 1.01 -10.84 6.53
N PHE A 68 -0.08 -11.01 7.29
CA PHE A 68 -0.10 -10.91 8.74
C PHE A 68 -0.07 -12.26 9.44
N SER A 69 0.05 -13.36 8.70
CA SER A 69 -0.10 -14.73 9.22
C SER A 69 -1.42 -14.93 9.98
N ILE A 70 -2.46 -14.16 9.64
CA ILE A 70 -3.79 -14.33 10.21
C ILE A 70 -4.43 -15.54 9.54
N GLU A 71 -4.91 -16.48 10.35
CA GLU A 71 -5.61 -17.65 9.85
C GLU A 71 -6.83 -17.22 9.04
N THR A 72 -6.76 -17.48 7.73
CA THR A 72 -7.89 -17.36 6.82
C THR A 72 -8.59 -18.70 6.80
N ASP A 73 -9.92 -18.70 6.90
CA ASP A 73 -10.69 -19.90 6.62
C ASP A 73 -10.25 -20.40 5.25
N ASN A 74 -9.71 -21.62 5.19
CA ASN A 74 -9.43 -22.29 3.93
C ASN A 74 -10.76 -22.36 3.22
N CYS A 75 -10.99 -21.40 2.33
CA CYS A 75 -12.27 -21.21 1.72
C CYS A 75 -12.50 -22.41 0.80
N LYS A 76 -13.10 -23.47 1.33
CA LYS A 76 -13.71 -24.58 0.58
C LYS A 76 -15.00 -24.11 -0.10
N VAL A 77 -15.10 -22.82 -0.37
CA VAL A 77 -16.14 -22.28 -1.23
C VAL A 77 -15.72 -22.63 -2.65
N LYS A 78 -16.07 -23.86 -3.06
CA LYS A 78 -16.21 -24.24 -4.45
C LYS A 78 -17.36 -23.42 -5.05
N ILE A 79 -17.17 -22.12 -5.24
CA ILE A 79 -17.99 -21.41 -6.22
C ILE A 79 -17.45 -21.87 -7.57
N ASN A 80 -18.31 -22.53 -8.32
CA ASN A 80 -18.12 -23.04 -9.68
C ASN A 80 -17.88 -21.89 -10.67
N THR A 81 -16.80 -21.14 -10.49
CA THR A 81 -16.29 -20.15 -11.44
C THR A 81 -14.78 -20.23 -11.43
N ASN A 82 -14.19 -20.38 -12.62
CA ASN A 82 -12.78 -20.66 -12.92
C ASN A 82 -11.75 -19.62 -12.40
N ALA A 83 -11.72 -19.30 -11.11
CA ALA A 83 -10.68 -18.45 -10.53
C ALA A 83 -10.40 -18.81 -9.07
N ASN A 84 -9.14 -19.09 -8.76
CA ASN A 84 -8.59 -19.10 -7.40
C ASN A 84 -8.75 -17.71 -6.76
N THR A 85 -9.96 -17.39 -6.28
CA THR A 85 -10.26 -16.12 -5.59
C THR A 85 -9.50 -15.95 -4.27
N SER A 86 -8.92 -17.03 -3.73
CA SER A 86 -8.15 -17.07 -2.48
C SER A 86 -6.80 -16.33 -2.51
N CYS A 87 -6.44 -15.72 -3.64
CA CYS A 87 -5.24 -14.89 -3.80
C CYS A 87 -5.55 -13.42 -4.16
N LEU A 88 -6.83 -13.03 -4.26
CA LEU A 88 -7.18 -11.63 -4.46
C LEU A 88 -6.73 -10.80 -3.25
N TYR A 89 -6.31 -9.56 -3.52
CA TYR A 89 -5.75 -8.63 -2.53
C TYR A 89 -4.43 -9.09 -1.88
N GLY A 90 -3.77 -10.12 -2.42
CA GLY A 90 -2.44 -10.58 -1.97
C GLY A 90 -1.28 -9.70 -2.42
N ASP A 91 -1.51 -8.72 -3.28
CA ASP A 91 -0.45 -7.85 -3.79
C ASP A 91 0.14 -6.98 -2.66
N PRO A 92 1.48 -6.95 -2.47
CA PRO A 92 2.13 -6.08 -1.49
C PRO A 92 1.80 -4.60 -1.63
N ILE A 93 1.27 -4.14 -2.77
CA ILE A 93 0.86 -2.75 -2.98
C ILE A 93 -0.15 -2.27 -1.93
N PHE A 94 -1.02 -3.15 -1.43
CA PHE A 94 -2.00 -2.81 -0.39
C PHE A 94 -1.34 -2.53 0.97
N LEU A 95 -0.12 -3.03 1.18
CA LEU A 95 0.71 -2.72 2.35
C LEU A 95 1.56 -1.47 2.11
N MET A 96 2.27 -1.45 0.97
CA MET A 96 3.22 -0.39 0.65
C MET A 96 2.54 0.96 0.49
N SER A 97 1.39 1.00 -0.19
CA SER A 97 0.69 2.26 -0.46
C SER A 97 0.23 2.95 0.82
N ALA A 98 -0.20 2.20 1.84
CA ALA A 98 -0.56 2.75 3.14
C ALA A 98 0.65 3.41 3.83
N VAL A 99 1.84 2.81 3.68
CA VAL A 99 3.07 3.34 4.29
C VAL A 99 3.58 4.59 3.58
N VAL A 100 3.46 4.66 2.26
CA VAL A 100 3.85 5.83 1.46
C VAL A 100 2.88 7.00 1.67
N ASP A 101 1.63 6.71 2.02
CA ASP A 101 0.65 7.73 2.38
C ASP A 101 1.00 8.39 3.73
N GLY A 102 1.26 9.69 3.69
CA GLY A 102 1.66 10.46 4.87
C GLY A 102 0.65 10.45 6.01
N ARG A 103 -0.62 10.09 5.74
CA ARG A 103 -1.69 9.95 6.74
C ARG A 103 -1.52 8.72 7.64
N PHE A 104 -1.07 7.59 7.09
CA PHE A 104 -1.02 6.32 7.81
C PHE A 104 0.39 5.92 8.22
N LYS A 105 1.37 6.01 7.31
CA LYS A 105 2.74 5.51 7.53
C LYS A 105 2.70 4.08 8.10
N PHE A 106 3.51 3.77 9.12
CA PHE A 106 3.45 2.48 9.83
C PHE A 106 2.47 2.47 11.01
N GLN A 107 1.82 3.59 11.31
CA GLN A 107 1.04 3.76 12.54
C GLN A 107 -0.14 2.78 12.61
N TRP A 108 -0.82 2.55 11.49
CA TRP A 108 -1.95 1.61 11.40
C TRP A 108 -1.59 0.15 11.72
N ILE A 109 -0.33 -0.26 11.51
CA ILE A 109 0.16 -1.59 11.92
C ILE A 109 0.46 -1.60 13.42
N ASN A 110 1.08 -0.53 13.91
CA ASN A 110 1.47 -0.40 15.31
C ASN A 110 0.25 -0.35 16.25
N ASP A 111 -0.80 0.35 15.83
CA ASP A 111 -2.02 0.54 16.61
C ASP A 111 -2.95 -0.68 16.58
N CYS A 112 -2.72 -1.63 15.67
CA CYS A 112 -3.54 -2.83 15.60
C CYS A 112 -3.26 -3.75 16.80
N THR A 113 -4.28 -3.98 17.62
CA THR A 113 -4.20 -4.87 18.79
C THR A 113 -4.30 -6.35 18.44
N LEU A 114 -4.75 -6.68 17.23
CA LEU A 114 -4.85 -8.07 16.75
C LEU A 114 -3.47 -8.68 16.48
N LEU A 115 -2.46 -7.86 16.18
CA LEU A 115 -1.14 -8.29 15.78
C LEU A 115 -0.19 -8.37 16.98
N SER A 116 0.58 -9.45 17.06
CA SER A 116 1.70 -9.54 18.01
C SER A 116 2.84 -8.58 17.63
N ASP A 117 3.65 -8.15 18.58
CA ASP A 117 4.81 -7.28 18.31
C ASP A 117 5.81 -7.92 17.34
N LEU A 118 5.96 -9.25 17.40
CA LEU A 118 6.76 -10.01 16.43
C LEU A 118 6.18 -9.90 15.02
N THR A 119 4.86 -10.09 14.87
CA THR A 119 4.15 -9.95 13.59
C THR A 119 4.31 -8.54 13.04
N LYS A 120 4.09 -7.51 13.86
CA LYS A 120 4.27 -6.09 13.47
C LYS A 120 5.67 -5.83 12.96
N THR A 121 6.69 -6.28 13.69
CA THR A 121 8.11 -6.12 13.32
C THR A 121 8.42 -6.80 11.99
N ASN A 122 7.95 -8.03 11.80
CA ASN A 122 8.16 -8.78 10.57
C ASN A 122 7.54 -8.06 9.36
N ILE A 123 6.27 -7.64 9.46
CA ILE A 123 5.58 -6.94 8.37
C ILE A 123 6.27 -5.62 8.04
N ILE A 124 6.64 -4.84 9.05
CA ILE A 124 7.33 -3.56 8.83
C ILE A 124 8.65 -3.80 8.10
N SER A 125 9.40 -4.85 8.47
CA SER A 125 10.62 -5.24 7.78
C SER A 125 10.34 -5.64 6.32
N THR A 126 9.33 -6.46 6.07
CA THR A 126 8.90 -6.85 4.72
C THR A 126 8.52 -5.64 3.87
N ILE A 127 7.73 -4.71 4.40
CA ILE A 127 7.33 -3.51 3.65
C ILE A 127 8.55 -2.64 3.32
N LYS A 128 9.47 -2.44 4.27
CA LYS A 128 10.71 -1.71 4.01
C LYS A 128 11.52 -2.35 2.89
N GLN A 129 11.66 -3.68 2.92
CA GLN A 129 12.35 -4.42 1.88
C GLN A 129 11.68 -4.25 0.51
N CYS A 130 10.35 -4.38 0.45
CA CYS A 130 9.61 -4.17 -0.80
C CYS A 130 9.76 -2.74 -1.35
N LEU A 131 9.77 -1.72 -0.49
CA LEU A 131 9.98 -0.32 -0.90
C LEU A 131 11.40 -0.11 -1.44
N ILE A 132 12.42 -0.72 -0.82
CA ILE A 132 13.81 -0.67 -1.30
C ILE A 132 13.90 -1.33 -2.68
N GLU A 133 13.34 -2.52 -2.84
CA GLU A 133 13.34 -3.24 -4.12
C GLU A 133 12.61 -2.47 -5.23
N ALA A 134 11.46 -1.87 -4.92
CA ALA A 134 10.73 -1.01 -5.85
C ALA A 134 11.57 0.20 -6.28
N SER A 135 12.28 0.82 -5.34
CA SER A 135 13.16 1.96 -5.61
C SER A 135 14.35 1.58 -6.50
N ILE A 136 14.96 0.41 -6.28
CA ILE A 136 16.05 -0.12 -7.11
C ILE A 136 15.56 -0.40 -8.53
N LYS A 137 14.39 -1.02 -8.69
CA LYS A 137 13.78 -1.31 -9.99
C LYS A 137 13.49 -0.04 -10.79
N LEU A 138 12.88 0.96 -10.15
CA LEU A 138 12.62 2.27 -10.78
C LEU A 138 13.91 2.96 -11.21
N ASN A 139 14.95 2.96 -10.36
CA ASN A 139 16.25 3.54 -10.71
C ASN A 139 16.94 2.79 -11.86
N SER A 140 16.74 1.49 -11.98
CA SER A 140 17.29 0.69 -13.07
C SER A 140 16.56 0.99 -14.38
N GLN A 141 15.24 1.13 -14.36
CA GLN A 141 14.43 1.50 -15.52
C GLN A 141 14.76 2.92 -16.02
N ASN A 142 14.86 3.89 -15.12
CA ASN A 142 15.24 5.27 -15.45
C ASN A 142 16.65 5.38 -16.06
N LYS A 143 17.55 4.42 -15.82
CA LYS A 143 18.88 4.38 -16.44
C LYS A 143 18.84 3.88 -17.89
N PHE A 144 17.86 3.07 -18.27
CA PHE A 144 17.67 2.66 -19.66
C PHE A 144 16.99 3.77 -20.47
N ASP A 145 16.02 4.49 -19.88
CA ASP A 145 15.31 5.58 -20.58
C ASP A 145 16.16 6.85 -20.79
N ASN A 146 17.27 7.01 -20.06
CA ASN A 146 18.21 8.12 -20.24
C ASN A 146 19.41 7.80 -21.16
N ALA A 147 19.49 6.59 -21.73
CA ALA A 147 20.58 6.21 -22.62
C ALA A 147 20.38 6.68 -24.08
N ASP A 148 19.18 7.15 -24.45
CA ASP A 148 18.84 7.57 -25.83
C ASP A 148 18.90 9.09 -26.05
N VAL A 149 19.59 9.84 -25.19
CA VAL A 149 19.93 11.25 -25.44
C VAL A 149 21.41 11.35 -25.82
N GLU A 150 21.77 10.75 -26.97
CA GLU A 150 22.92 11.19 -27.74
C GLU A 150 22.61 12.60 -28.28
N ILE A 151 22.96 13.63 -27.51
CA ILE A 151 23.16 14.95 -28.08
C ILE A 151 24.45 14.86 -28.89
N ILE A 152 24.25 14.70 -30.21
CA ILE A 152 25.23 14.82 -31.27
C ILE A 152 26.10 16.06 -31.00
N THR A 153 27.37 15.83 -30.68
CA THR A 153 28.41 16.84 -30.81
C THR A 153 28.63 17.11 -32.29
N GLU A 154 28.16 18.25 -32.78
CA GLU A 154 28.53 18.76 -34.10
C GLU A 154 29.32 20.07 -33.91
N GLU A 155 30.64 19.93 -33.81
CA GLU A 155 31.56 21.02 -34.12
C GLU A 155 31.58 21.20 -35.64
N ALA A 156 31.09 22.34 -36.12
CA ALA A 156 31.54 22.92 -37.38
C ALA A 156 31.77 24.43 -37.17
N ARG A 157 33.04 24.82 -37.25
CA ARG A 157 33.55 26.20 -37.19
C ARG A 157 33.04 27.04 -38.37
N SER A 158 32.71 28.30 -38.12
CA SER A 158 33.40 29.46 -38.72
C SER A 158 32.84 30.80 -38.17
N ASP A 159 33.76 31.55 -37.56
CA ASP A 159 33.91 33.02 -37.36
C ASP A 159 32.72 33.94 -37.72
N ASP A 160 32.32 34.96 -36.94
CA ASP A 160 33.15 36.14 -36.66
C ASP A 160 32.52 37.12 -35.62
N SER A 161 33.38 37.71 -34.78
CA SER A 161 33.29 39.01 -34.07
C SER A 161 32.09 39.40 -33.16
N ASN A 162 32.27 39.40 -31.84
CA ASN A 162 32.50 40.61 -31.02
C ASN A 162 32.39 40.37 -29.49
N SER A 163 33.24 41.08 -28.75
CA SER A 163 33.78 40.84 -27.41
C SER A 163 32.86 41.24 -26.21
N PRO A 164 33.34 41.37 -24.94
CA PRO A 164 33.02 40.42 -23.87
C PRO A 164 32.31 41.06 -22.65
N SER A 165 31.54 40.29 -21.88
CA SER A 165 31.32 40.64 -20.47
C SER A 165 31.03 39.41 -19.60
N SER A 166 31.65 39.42 -18.43
CA SER A 166 31.62 38.44 -17.35
C SER A 166 30.22 38.09 -16.88
N ASP A 167 29.95 36.83 -16.53
CA ASP A 167 30.11 36.39 -15.14
C ASP A 167 29.87 34.88 -14.98
N LYS A 168 30.73 34.29 -14.15
CA LYS A 168 30.65 32.89 -13.72
C LYS A 168 29.60 32.80 -12.63
N GLU A 169 28.59 31.95 -12.77
CA GLU A 169 27.97 31.37 -11.57
C GLU A 169 27.55 29.91 -11.73
N LYS A 170 27.95 29.15 -10.71
CA LYS A 170 28.01 27.69 -10.67
C LYS A 170 26.66 27.12 -10.26
N LYS A 171 26.27 26.02 -10.92
CA LYS A 171 25.21 25.10 -10.48
C LYS A 171 25.37 24.74 -9.00
N LYS A 172 24.29 24.85 -8.23
CA LYS A 172 24.06 24.10 -6.98
C LYS A 172 22.70 23.43 -7.04
N VAL A 173 22.71 22.11 -7.12
CA VAL A 173 21.55 21.24 -6.91
C VAL A 173 21.63 20.78 -5.45
N TYR A 174 20.58 21.03 -4.67
CA TYR A 174 20.43 20.47 -3.32
C TYR A 174 19.34 19.42 -3.34
N PHE A 175 19.69 18.18 -2.98
CA PHE A 175 18.76 17.17 -2.48
C PHE A 175 18.69 17.31 -0.96
N GLN A 176 17.48 17.39 -0.40
CA GLN A 176 17.25 17.20 1.03
C GLN A 176 16.56 15.84 1.23
N LEU A 177 17.13 15.09 2.17
CA LEU A 177 16.78 13.73 2.60
C LEU A 177 15.38 13.64 3.21
#